data_AF-L8HJE6-F1
#
_entry.id   AF-L8HJE6-F1
#
_cell.length_a   1.000
_cell.length_b   1.000
_cell.length_c   1.000
_cell.angle_alpha   90.00
_cell.angle_beta   90.00
_cell.angle_gamma   90.00
#
_symmetry.space_group_name_H-M   'P 1'
#
loop_
_entity.id
_entity.type
_entity.pdbx_description
1 polymer ?
#
loop_
_entity_poly.entity_id
_entity_poly.type
_entity_poly.pdbx_seq_one_letter_code
_entity_poly.pdbx_strand_id
1 'polypeptide(L)'
;MTWEVVRQAGAVVDGERFILQHTARRKGQEQSVGVVVSDQALYEVADDSAEVRRWDFREIHSVHKLEKNLVRVFLISVSAHGKVSKEKVSVKGWGAGETASNFLIPRDFICATTDEKDELFSVMRTNLVDTWQAHLECEIESIPPTEYYQNHLFLTKRNRKGKLQIRFVVLTDKKMYNFEARMVGRRIEPQKCKRVTTYADDPQAFSITVDTKSAERKQVKSSVTYLVDNKHERTLFIREVKRLYFQAEGTELEQEETTSKPPKKHVCYPRMNCLIGSRTQHRDRK
;
A
#
# COMPACT_ATOMS: atom_id res chain seq x y z
N MET A 1 2.07 -13.51 27.97
CA MET A 1 2.60 -14.56 27.10
C MET A 1 4.09 -14.72 27.39
N THR A 2 4.55 -15.91 27.78
CA THR A 2 5.97 -16.23 27.99
C THR A 2 6.58 -16.78 26.69
N TRP A 3 7.86 -16.51 26.44
CA TRP A 3 8.55 -16.89 25.18
C TRP A 3 8.44 -18.39 24.85
N GLU A 4 8.51 -19.26 25.86
CA GLU A 4 8.39 -20.72 25.68
C GLU A 4 7.07 -21.16 25.04
N VAL A 5 5.98 -20.43 25.27
CA VAL A 5 4.65 -20.72 24.73
C VAL A 5 4.52 -20.29 23.25
N VAL A 6 5.38 -19.37 22.80
CA VAL A 6 5.45 -18.86 21.41
C VAL A 6 6.28 -19.79 20.51
N ARG A 7 6.98 -20.79 21.08
CA ARG A 7 7.96 -21.64 20.38
C ARG A 7 7.40 -22.87 19.64
N GLN A 8 6.10 -23.02 19.53
CA GLN A 8 5.50 -24.19 18.88
C GLN A 8 4.67 -23.78 17.66
N ALA A 9 5.23 -24.02 16.48
CA ALA A 9 4.48 -23.96 15.22
C ALA A 9 3.27 -24.92 15.31
N GLY A 10 2.08 -24.41 15.00
CA GLY A 10 0.80 -25.09 15.19
C GLY A 10 0.13 -24.86 16.54
N ALA A 11 0.80 -24.27 17.54
CA ALA A 11 0.14 -23.90 18.79
C ALA A 11 -0.87 -22.76 18.59
N VAL A 12 -1.95 -22.81 19.38
CA VAL A 12 -2.95 -21.74 19.47
C VAL A 12 -2.89 -21.17 20.89
N VAL A 13 -2.65 -19.87 21.00
CA VAL A 13 -2.47 -19.17 22.28
C VAL A 13 -3.24 -17.86 22.22
N ASP A 14 -4.05 -17.57 23.23
CA ASP A 14 -4.90 -16.37 23.28
C ASP A 14 -5.80 -16.17 22.02
N GLY A 15 -6.09 -17.26 21.29
CA GLY A 15 -6.88 -17.26 20.06
C GLY A 15 -6.09 -17.00 18.77
N GLU A 16 -4.77 -16.86 18.85
CA GLU A 16 -3.85 -16.63 17.74
C GLU A 16 -3.08 -17.91 17.41
N ARG A 17 -2.95 -18.28 16.13
CA ARG A 17 -2.30 -19.53 15.70
C ARG A 17 -0.89 -19.24 15.21
N PHE A 18 0.11 -19.81 15.87
CA PHE A 18 1.50 -19.73 15.43
C PHE A 18 1.75 -20.66 14.23
N ILE A 19 2.41 -20.15 13.21
CA ILE A 19 2.62 -20.83 11.92
C ILE A 19 4.10 -21.19 11.74
N LEU A 20 5.01 -20.26 12.05
CA LEU A 20 6.43 -20.38 11.71
C LEU A 20 7.32 -19.79 12.80
N GLN A 21 8.47 -20.41 13.04
CA GLN A 21 9.53 -19.88 13.88
C GLN A 21 10.89 -20.10 13.21
N HIS A 22 11.73 -19.06 13.18
CA HIS A 22 13.14 -19.16 12.84
C HIS A 22 13.99 -18.33 13.82
N THR A 23 15.30 -18.59 13.81
CA THR A 23 16.30 -17.66 14.34
C THR A 23 16.90 -16.90 13.15
N ALA A 24 16.87 -15.57 13.20
CA ALA A 24 17.46 -14.71 12.18
C ALA A 24 18.42 -13.70 12.83
N ARG A 25 19.34 -13.11 12.06
CA ARG A 25 20.14 -11.97 12.51
C ARG A 25 19.55 -10.68 11.96
N ARG A 26 19.35 -9.68 12.81
CA ARG A 26 18.90 -8.37 12.35
C ARG A 26 20.08 -7.61 11.73
N LYS A 27 19.91 -7.13 10.50
CA LYS A 27 21.00 -6.45 9.79
C LYS A 27 21.49 -5.22 10.56
N GLY A 28 22.80 -5.13 10.76
CA GLY A 28 23.42 -4.08 11.57
C GLY A 28 23.41 -4.37 13.08
N GLN A 29 22.97 -5.55 13.51
CA GLN A 29 23.13 -6.06 14.88
C GLN A 29 23.88 -7.39 14.83
N GLU A 30 24.71 -7.65 15.84
CA GLU A 30 25.45 -8.92 15.92
C GLU A 30 24.62 -10.04 16.54
N GLN A 31 23.71 -9.70 17.45
CA GLN A 31 22.82 -10.66 18.11
C GLN A 31 21.81 -11.26 17.13
N SER A 32 21.49 -12.53 17.36
CA SER A 32 20.35 -13.20 16.76
C SER A 32 19.05 -12.76 17.45
N VAL A 33 17.94 -12.99 16.75
CA VAL A 33 16.58 -12.77 17.24
C VAL A 33 15.71 -13.96 16.83
N GLY A 34 14.82 -14.37 17.72
CA GLY A 34 13.69 -15.22 17.37
C GLY A 34 12.71 -14.43 16.51
N VAL A 35 12.43 -14.94 15.31
CA VAL A 35 11.39 -14.44 14.41
C VAL A 35 10.25 -15.45 14.43
N VAL A 36 9.07 -15.04 14.87
CA VAL A 36 7.89 -15.91 14.90
C VAL A 36 6.76 -15.25 14.14
N VAL A 37 6.02 -16.05 13.37
CA VAL A 37 4.90 -15.60 12.55
C VAL A 37 3.66 -16.40 12.93
N SER A 38 2.57 -15.69 13.16
CA SER A 38 1.23 -16.25 13.37
C SER A 38 0.30 -15.95 12.19
N ASP A 39 -0.97 -16.29 12.34
CA ASP A 39 -2.06 -15.87 11.44
C ASP A 39 -2.44 -14.38 11.57
N GLN A 40 -1.94 -13.65 12.58
CA GLN A 40 -2.30 -12.25 12.85
C GLN A 40 -1.12 -11.28 12.93
N ALA A 41 0.09 -11.76 13.22
CA ALA A 41 1.23 -10.89 13.52
C ALA A 41 2.61 -11.50 13.23
N LEU A 42 3.58 -10.59 13.09
CA LEU A 42 5.01 -10.84 13.17
C LEU A 42 5.53 -10.53 14.58
N TYR A 43 6.39 -11.40 15.10
CA TYR A 43 7.08 -11.23 16.37
C TYR A 43 8.60 -11.20 16.16
N GLU A 44 9.28 -10.24 16.81
CA GLU A 44 10.74 -10.17 16.98
C GLU A 44 11.03 -10.29 18.48
N VAL A 45 11.80 -11.31 18.87
CA VAL A 45 12.18 -11.58 20.26
C VAL A 45 13.69 -11.63 20.36
N ALA A 46 14.27 -10.83 21.24
CA ALA A 46 15.71 -10.87 21.49
C ALA A 46 16.04 -12.06 22.40
N ASP A 47 17.12 -12.80 22.09
CA ASP A 47 17.43 -14.09 22.70
C ASP A 47 17.49 -14.08 24.24
N ASP A 48 17.93 -12.95 24.84
CA ASP A 48 18.12 -12.77 26.29
C ASP A 48 17.07 -11.85 26.96
N SER A 49 15.97 -11.49 26.28
CA SER A 49 15.03 -10.47 26.77
C SER A 49 13.58 -10.96 26.89
N ALA A 50 12.88 -10.46 27.91
CA ALA A 50 11.42 -10.53 28.00
C ALA A 50 10.71 -9.55 27.03
N GLU A 51 11.46 -8.67 26.34
CA GLU A 51 10.92 -7.76 25.32
C GLU A 51 10.57 -8.52 24.04
N VAL A 52 9.28 -8.84 23.91
CA VAL A 52 8.66 -9.33 22.67
C VAL A 52 8.10 -8.14 21.90
N ARG A 53 8.57 -7.90 20.68
CA ARG A 53 7.96 -6.93 19.76
C ARG A 53 6.95 -7.65 18.87
N ARG A 54 5.73 -7.11 18.78
CA ARG A 54 4.65 -7.61 17.93
C ARG A 54 4.28 -6.52 16.92
N TRP A 55 4.08 -6.91 15.67
CA TRP A 55 3.47 -6.07 14.63
C TRP A 55 2.31 -6.82 14.00
N ASP A 56 1.14 -6.22 14.04
CA ASP A 56 -0.06 -6.75 13.38
C ASP A 56 0.14 -6.74 11.84
N PHE A 57 -0.39 -7.71 11.10
CA PHE A 57 -0.23 -7.69 9.63
C PHE A 57 -0.84 -6.45 8.95
N ARG A 58 -1.80 -5.76 9.60
CA ARG A 58 -2.31 -4.45 9.15
C ARG A 58 -1.30 -3.30 9.32
N GLU A 59 -0.29 -3.48 10.17
CA GLU A 59 0.84 -2.54 10.35
C GLU A 59 1.99 -2.84 9.38
N ILE A 60 1.92 -3.93 8.61
CA ILE A 60 2.92 -4.30 7.61
C ILE A 60 2.46 -3.79 6.24
N HIS A 61 3.32 -3.02 5.58
CA HIS A 61 3.12 -2.53 4.20
C HIS A 61 3.44 -3.64 3.20
N SER A 62 4.69 -4.11 3.21
CA SER A 62 5.16 -5.10 2.25
C SER A 62 6.32 -5.91 2.79
N VAL A 63 6.49 -7.09 2.21
CA VAL A 63 7.57 -8.02 2.51
C VAL A 63 8.28 -8.32 1.20
N HIS A 64 9.61 -8.24 1.21
CA HIS A 64 10.46 -8.37 0.03
C HIS A 64 11.54 -9.41 0.27
N LYS A 65 11.67 -10.36 -0.67
CA LYS A 65 12.81 -11.26 -0.76
C LYS A 65 13.96 -10.52 -1.45
N LEU A 66 15.12 -10.45 -0.79
CA LEU A 66 16.34 -9.82 -1.29
C LEU A 66 17.49 -10.84 -1.41
N GLU A 67 18.64 -10.39 -1.88
CA GLU A 67 19.87 -11.19 -1.96
C GLU A 67 20.41 -11.58 -0.57
N LYS A 68 21.33 -12.57 -0.52
CA LYS A 68 22.09 -12.94 0.70
C LYS A 68 21.21 -13.27 1.91
N ASN A 69 20.26 -14.19 1.73
CA ASN A 69 19.36 -14.71 2.77
C ASN A 69 18.52 -13.64 3.51
N LEU A 70 18.34 -12.46 2.89
CA LEU A 70 17.67 -11.32 3.49
C LEU A 70 16.17 -11.26 3.12
N VAL A 71 15.31 -11.20 4.14
CA VAL A 71 13.92 -10.76 4.04
C VAL A 71 13.83 -9.33 4.59
N ARG A 72 13.22 -8.42 3.81
CA ARG A 72 12.90 -7.06 4.27
C ARG A 72 11.40 -6.91 4.47
N VAL A 73 11.01 -6.53 5.68
CA VAL A 73 9.63 -6.14 6.03
C VAL A 73 9.59 -4.62 6.14
N PHE A 74 8.65 -3.96 5.46
CA PHE A 74 8.37 -2.54 5.67
C PHE A 74 7.17 -2.39 6.60
N LEU A 75 7.40 -1.75 7.74
CA LEU A 75 6.37 -1.43 8.73
C LEU A 75 5.80 -0.03 8.47
N ILE A 76 4.50 0.14 8.67
CA ILE A 76 3.80 1.42 8.58
C ILE A 76 4.00 2.17 9.91
N SER A 77 4.71 3.29 9.88
CA SER A 77 4.95 4.17 11.02
C SER A 77 3.69 4.95 11.38
N VAL A 78 2.87 4.39 12.28
CA VAL A 78 1.73 5.13 12.88
C VAL A 78 2.21 6.07 13.99
N SER A 79 3.37 5.79 14.60
CA SER A 79 3.89 6.50 15.78
C SER A 79 4.56 7.86 15.48
N ALA A 80 4.81 8.20 14.20
CA ALA A 80 5.38 9.50 13.82
C ALA A 80 4.59 10.70 14.37
N HIS A 81 3.28 10.56 14.58
CA HIS A 81 2.44 11.54 15.27
C HIS A 81 1.45 10.90 16.26
N GLY A 82 1.97 10.46 17.40
CA GLY A 82 1.31 10.58 18.72
C GLY A 82 -0.02 9.85 18.97
N LYS A 83 0.03 8.82 19.82
CA LYS A 83 -1.12 8.18 20.51
C LYS A 83 -2.24 7.69 19.58
N VAL A 84 -2.10 6.44 19.12
CA VAL A 84 -3.23 5.64 18.60
C VAL A 84 -4.13 5.24 19.77
N SER A 85 -5.05 6.13 20.17
CA SER A 85 -6.23 5.71 20.94
C SER A 85 -7.15 4.91 20.03
N LYS A 86 -7.74 3.81 20.54
CA LYS A 86 -8.68 2.94 19.80
C LYS A 86 -9.99 3.64 19.36
N GLU A 87 -10.14 4.94 19.63
CA GLU A 87 -11.26 5.75 19.17
C GLU A 87 -10.77 6.91 18.31
N LYS A 88 -11.29 6.98 17.07
CA LYS A 88 -11.24 8.11 16.13
C LYS A 88 -9.86 8.72 15.88
N VAL A 89 -9.05 8.04 15.07
CA VAL A 89 -7.91 8.66 14.38
C VAL A 89 -8.43 9.83 13.53
N SER A 90 -8.20 11.06 13.98
CA SER A 90 -8.53 12.28 13.24
C SER A 90 -7.51 12.47 12.11
N VAL A 91 -7.76 11.82 10.96
CA VAL A 91 -6.90 11.92 9.76
C VAL A 91 -7.05 13.28 9.05
N LYS A 92 -6.91 14.39 9.78
CA LYS A 92 -6.88 15.76 9.24
C LYS A 92 -5.47 16.25 8.89
N GLY A 93 -4.42 15.55 9.31
CA GLY A 93 -3.01 15.95 9.07
C GLY A 93 -2.09 14.90 8.42
N TRP A 94 -2.48 13.63 8.33
CA TRP A 94 -1.57 12.55 7.89
C TRP A 94 -1.10 12.75 6.44
N GLY A 95 0.22 12.76 6.23
CA GLY A 95 0.85 12.84 4.91
C GLY A 95 0.71 14.18 4.16
N ALA A 96 0.53 15.30 4.87
CA ALA A 96 0.35 16.62 4.26
C ALA A 96 1.66 17.42 4.15
N GLY A 97 2.40 17.23 3.05
CA GLY A 97 3.70 17.89 2.80
C GLY A 97 4.90 16.95 2.81
N GLU A 98 4.70 15.68 3.14
CA GLU A 98 5.73 14.66 3.27
C GLU A 98 5.61 13.58 2.17
N THR A 99 6.67 12.80 1.99
CA THR A 99 6.70 11.62 1.12
C THR A 99 6.24 10.38 1.86
N ALA A 100 5.59 9.47 1.14
CA ALA A 100 5.10 8.19 1.65
C ALA A 100 6.23 7.34 2.28
N SER A 101 7.42 7.34 1.68
CA SER A 101 8.66 6.76 2.20
C SER A 101 8.94 7.04 3.68
N ASN A 102 8.60 8.24 4.17
CA ASN A 102 8.89 8.64 5.55
C ASN A 102 8.06 7.85 6.58
N PHE A 103 7.01 7.17 6.10
CA PHE A 103 6.11 6.34 6.90
C PHE A 103 6.44 4.85 6.78
N LEU A 104 7.45 4.46 5.99
CA LEU A 104 7.84 3.05 5.80
C LEU A 104 9.17 2.77 6.51
N ILE A 105 9.10 2.03 7.62
CA ILE A 105 10.28 1.65 8.42
C ILE A 105 10.75 0.26 7.97
N PRO A 106 11.94 0.13 7.34
CA PRO A 106 12.47 -1.19 6.97
C PRO A 106 12.96 -1.97 8.20
N ARG A 107 12.68 -3.27 8.20
CA ARG A 107 13.23 -4.29 9.09
C ARG A 107 13.86 -5.39 8.24
N ASP A 108 15.16 -5.59 8.45
CA ASP A 108 16.01 -6.46 7.64
C ASP A 108 16.38 -7.71 8.46
N PHE A 109 15.79 -8.85 8.13
CA PHE A 109 16.03 -10.16 8.76
C PHE A 109 16.90 -11.04 7.86
N ILE A 110 18.09 -11.40 8.33
CA ILE A 110 19.02 -12.28 7.62
C ILE A 110 18.82 -13.70 8.17
N CYS A 111 18.23 -14.58 7.37
CA CYS A 111 18.04 -15.99 7.70
C CYS A 111 19.38 -16.75 7.57
N ALA A 112 19.51 -17.92 8.21
CA ALA A 112 20.71 -18.72 8.07
C ALA A 112 20.79 -19.35 6.66
N THR A 113 19.67 -19.87 6.15
CA THR A 113 19.61 -20.54 4.85
C THR A 113 18.75 -19.81 3.81
N THR A 114 18.88 -20.23 2.54
CA THR A 114 18.01 -19.77 1.45
C THR A 114 16.57 -20.23 1.66
N ASP A 115 16.41 -21.46 2.18
CA ASP A 115 15.12 -22.14 2.32
C ASP A 115 14.30 -21.48 3.44
N GLU A 116 14.91 -21.19 4.59
CA GLU A 116 14.30 -20.38 5.67
C GLU A 116 13.86 -19.00 5.17
N LYS A 117 14.68 -18.33 4.34
CA LYS A 117 14.32 -17.03 3.76
C LYS A 117 13.13 -17.16 2.79
N ASP A 118 13.05 -18.24 2.02
CA ASP A 118 11.93 -18.49 1.10
C ASP A 118 10.64 -18.89 1.85
N GLU A 119 10.75 -19.70 2.91
CA GLU A 119 9.66 -20.07 3.82
C GLU A 119 9.12 -18.85 4.59
N LEU A 120 9.99 -18.10 5.27
CA LEU A 120 9.63 -16.87 5.98
C LEU A 120 8.97 -15.86 5.05
N PHE A 121 9.53 -15.64 3.85
CA PHE A 121 8.91 -14.77 2.85
C PHE A 121 7.53 -15.27 2.45
N SER A 122 7.37 -16.57 2.18
CA SER A 122 6.10 -17.16 1.73
C SER A 122 5.01 -17.02 2.81
N VAL A 123 5.29 -17.47 4.04
CA VAL A 123 4.34 -17.40 5.16
C VAL A 123 3.96 -15.95 5.47
N MET A 124 4.94 -15.04 5.56
CA MET A 124 4.68 -13.61 5.77
C MET A 124 3.84 -13.00 4.64
N ARG A 125 4.09 -13.38 3.38
CA ARG A 125 3.37 -12.85 2.23
C ARG A 125 1.92 -13.33 2.17
N THR A 126 1.65 -14.61 2.47
CA THR A 126 0.30 -15.17 2.51
C THR A 126 -0.53 -14.50 3.61
N ASN A 127 -0.06 -14.50 4.87
CA ASN A 127 -0.81 -13.87 5.97
C ASN A 127 -1.03 -12.36 5.75
N LEU A 128 -0.08 -11.67 5.11
CA LEU A 128 -0.26 -10.28 4.69
C LEU A 128 -1.37 -10.12 3.62
N VAL A 129 -1.47 -11.02 2.64
CA VAL A 129 -2.57 -11.01 1.65
C VAL A 129 -3.91 -11.21 2.35
N ASP A 130 -4.01 -12.27 3.14
CA ASP A 130 -5.27 -12.70 3.76
C ASP A 130 -5.78 -11.66 4.78
N THR A 131 -4.87 -11.10 5.58
CA THR A 131 -5.20 -10.00 6.51
C THR A 131 -5.70 -8.76 5.79
N TRP A 132 -5.01 -8.33 4.72
CA TRP A 132 -5.43 -7.13 3.98
C TRP A 132 -6.73 -7.37 3.18
N GLN A 133 -6.96 -8.57 2.65
CA GLN A 133 -8.25 -8.95 2.04
C GLN A 133 -9.38 -8.76 3.06
N ALA A 134 -9.30 -9.44 4.21
CA ALA A 134 -10.31 -9.40 5.25
C ALA A 134 -10.54 -7.97 5.78
N HIS A 135 -9.47 -7.19 5.95
CA HIS A 135 -9.55 -5.79 6.38
C HIS A 135 -10.29 -4.91 5.34
N LEU A 136 -9.96 -5.05 4.05
CA LEU A 136 -10.55 -4.25 2.97
C LEU A 136 -12.02 -4.59 2.68
N GLU A 137 -12.41 -5.85 2.89
CA GLU A 137 -13.80 -6.33 2.79
C GLU A 137 -14.64 -5.96 4.00
N CYS A 138 -14.17 -6.27 5.22
CA CYS A 138 -14.99 -6.27 6.43
C CYS A 138 -14.87 -4.99 7.28
N GLU A 139 -13.68 -4.36 7.34
CA GLU A 139 -13.48 -3.16 8.16
C GLU A 139 -13.64 -1.86 7.34
N ILE A 140 -13.18 -1.85 6.09
CA ILE A 140 -13.23 -0.66 5.21
C ILE A 140 -14.38 -0.72 4.18
N GLU A 141 -15.04 -1.88 4.01
CA GLU A 141 -16.13 -2.13 3.04
C GLU A 141 -15.87 -1.56 1.62
N SER A 142 -14.59 -1.52 1.21
CA SER A 142 -14.16 -0.71 0.07
C SER A 142 -13.78 -1.50 -1.16
N ILE A 143 -13.58 -2.82 -1.02
CA ILE A 143 -13.58 -3.78 -2.12
C ILE A 143 -14.76 -4.74 -1.93
N PRO A 144 -15.46 -5.15 -3.00
CA PRO A 144 -16.53 -6.14 -2.87
C PRO A 144 -15.94 -7.54 -2.64
N PRO A 145 -16.61 -8.46 -1.91
CA PRO A 145 -16.16 -9.85 -1.70
C PRO A 145 -16.01 -10.72 -2.97
N THR A 146 -16.26 -10.14 -4.15
CA THR A 146 -16.04 -10.76 -5.45
C THR A 146 -14.71 -10.35 -6.07
N GLU A 147 -13.86 -9.58 -5.38
CA GLU A 147 -12.56 -9.08 -5.84
C GLU A 147 -11.43 -9.49 -4.91
N TYR A 148 -10.38 -10.06 -5.48
CA TYR A 148 -9.23 -10.55 -4.73
C TYR A 148 -8.15 -9.49 -4.66
N TYR A 149 -7.86 -9.01 -3.46
CA TYR A 149 -6.69 -8.21 -3.12
C TYR A 149 -5.42 -8.88 -3.66
N GLN A 150 -4.61 -8.11 -4.40
CA GLN A 150 -3.33 -8.57 -4.93
C GLN A 150 -2.18 -7.90 -4.18
N ASN A 151 -2.22 -6.57 -4.09
CA ASN A 151 -1.18 -5.77 -3.44
C ASN A 151 -1.71 -4.36 -3.15
N HIS A 152 -0.97 -3.59 -2.36
CA HIS A 152 -1.18 -2.15 -2.23
C HIS A 152 0.12 -1.39 -2.44
N LEU A 153 -0.01 -0.09 -2.69
CA LEU A 153 1.13 0.81 -2.93
C LEU A 153 0.90 2.15 -2.22
N PHE A 154 1.86 2.53 -1.39
CA PHE A 154 1.93 3.85 -0.78
C PHE A 154 2.56 4.85 -1.76
N LEU A 155 1.78 5.83 -2.21
CA LEU A 155 2.17 6.82 -3.21
C LEU A 155 2.15 8.22 -2.65
N THR A 156 3.05 9.07 -3.14
CA THR A 156 2.99 10.52 -2.88
C THR A 156 2.41 11.25 -4.07
N LYS A 157 1.17 11.74 -3.96
CA LYS A 157 0.54 12.59 -4.98
C LYS A 157 0.97 14.04 -4.79
N ARG A 158 1.55 14.67 -5.82
CA ARG A 158 1.82 16.12 -5.79
C ARG A 158 0.54 16.88 -6.16
N ASN A 159 0.03 17.70 -5.25
CA ASN A 159 -1.21 18.46 -5.46
C ASN A 159 -0.97 19.81 -6.18
N ARG A 160 -2.08 20.49 -6.54
CA ARG A 160 -2.05 21.71 -7.36
C ARG A 160 -1.25 22.88 -6.75
N LYS A 161 -1.14 22.92 -5.43
CA LYS A 161 -0.38 23.93 -4.67
C LYS A 161 1.08 23.50 -4.43
N GLY A 162 1.54 22.43 -5.09
CA GLY A 162 2.86 21.82 -4.87
C GLY A 162 2.95 20.97 -3.59
N LYS A 163 1.92 20.97 -2.73
CA LYS A 163 1.93 20.18 -1.49
C LYS A 163 1.82 18.69 -1.81
N LEU A 164 2.67 17.91 -1.17
CA LEU A 164 2.61 16.46 -1.20
C LEU A 164 1.38 15.96 -0.41
N GLN A 165 0.79 14.87 -0.89
CA GLN A 165 -0.31 14.19 -0.21
C GLN A 165 -0.16 12.68 -0.39
N ILE A 166 -0.06 11.95 0.71
CA ILE A 166 0.00 10.48 0.66
C ILE A 166 -1.33 9.92 0.10
N ARG A 167 -1.21 8.83 -0.66
CA ARG A 167 -2.31 8.01 -1.17
C ARG A 167 -1.97 6.55 -0.97
N PHE A 168 -2.96 5.79 -0.55
CA PHE A 168 -2.89 4.34 -0.46
C PHE A 168 -3.66 3.79 -1.67
N VAL A 169 -2.99 3.11 -2.59
CA VAL A 169 -3.64 2.53 -3.76
C VAL A 169 -3.66 1.02 -3.64
N VAL A 170 -4.85 0.45 -3.53
CA VAL A 170 -5.09 -1.00 -3.50
C VAL A 170 -5.29 -1.49 -4.93
N LEU A 171 -4.67 -2.63 -5.23
CA LEU A 171 -4.77 -3.38 -6.47
C LEU A 171 -5.57 -4.67 -6.16
N THR A 172 -6.68 -4.86 -6.86
CA THR A 172 -7.39 -6.16 -6.90
C THR A 172 -7.15 -6.83 -8.25
N ASP A 173 -7.54 -8.10 -8.36
CA ASP A 173 -7.57 -8.83 -9.63
C ASP A 173 -8.33 -8.06 -10.73
N LYS A 174 -9.41 -7.35 -10.37
CA LYS A 174 -10.31 -6.64 -11.32
C LYS A 174 -10.13 -5.12 -11.38
N LYS A 175 -9.65 -4.43 -10.34
CA LYS A 175 -9.73 -2.96 -10.22
C LYS A 175 -8.58 -2.35 -9.41
N MET A 176 -8.56 -1.02 -9.38
CA MET A 176 -7.71 -0.22 -8.49
C MET A 176 -8.56 0.75 -7.66
N TYR A 177 -8.18 0.93 -6.41
CA TYR A 177 -8.88 1.78 -5.45
C TYR A 177 -7.89 2.77 -4.83
N ASN A 178 -8.18 4.07 -4.95
CA ASN A 178 -7.36 5.15 -4.42
C ASN A 178 -7.97 5.69 -3.15
N PHE A 179 -7.34 5.35 -2.03
CA PHE A 179 -7.71 5.84 -0.72
C PHE A 179 -6.95 7.13 -0.44
N GLU A 180 -7.70 8.20 -0.18
CA GLU A 180 -7.15 9.33 0.58
C GLU A 180 -7.04 8.89 2.04
N ALA A 181 -6.11 9.46 2.81
CA ALA A 181 -5.72 8.95 4.14
C ALA A 181 -6.86 8.70 5.15
N ARG A 182 -8.07 9.23 4.92
CA ARG A 182 -9.30 8.92 5.69
C ARG A 182 -9.90 7.53 5.39
N MET A 183 -9.22 6.70 4.61
CA MET A 183 -9.68 5.39 4.12
C MET A 183 -11.03 5.40 3.39
N VAL A 184 -11.48 6.57 2.90
CA VAL A 184 -12.60 6.66 1.95
C VAL A 184 -12.08 6.29 0.58
N GLY A 185 -12.22 5.02 0.21
CA GLY A 185 -11.81 4.48 -1.08
C GLY A 185 -12.54 5.15 -2.23
N ARG A 186 -11.79 5.71 -3.19
CA ARG A 186 -12.32 6.15 -4.48
C ARG A 186 -11.79 5.22 -5.56
N ARG A 187 -12.68 4.49 -6.23
CA ARG A 187 -12.32 3.67 -7.39
C ARG A 187 -11.53 4.51 -8.40
N ILE A 188 -10.35 4.02 -8.78
CA ILE A 188 -9.68 4.47 -10.00
C ILE A 188 -10.44 3.85 -11.17
N GLU A 189 -10.62 4.62 -12.23
CA GLU A 189 -11.20 4.18 -13.48
C GLU A 189 -10.08 4.16 -14.54
N PRO A 190 -9.37 3.02 -14.72
CA PRO A 190 -8.30 2.90 -15.71
C PRO A 190 -8.74 3.34 -17.10
N GLN A 191 -9.97 3.06 -17.51
CA GLN A 191 -10.56 3.49 -18.79
C GLN A 191 -10.52 5.02 -19.04
N LYS A 192 -10.40 5.84 -17.99
CA LYS A 192 -10.25 7.30 -18.11
C LYS A 192 -8.80 7.73 -18.35
N CYS A 193 -7.82 6.86 -18.13
CA CYS A 193 -6.43 7.08 -18.47
C CYS A 193 -6.27 7.13 -20.00
N LYS A 194 -5.46 8.07 -20.48
CA LYS A 194 -5.08 8.19 -21.89
C LYS A 194 -3.62 7.90 -22.12
N ARG A 195 -2.77 8.26 -21.16
CA ARG A 195 -1.32 8.09 -21.25
C ARG A 195 -0.67 8.05 -19.88
N VAL A 196 0.39 7.27 -19.76
CA VAL A 196 1.35 7.33 -18.66
C VAL A 196 2.63 8.00 -19.17
N THR A 197 3.13 9.00 -18.44
CA THR A 197 4.41 9.64 -18.74
C THR A 197 5.42 9.31 -17.64
N THR A 198 6.54 8.68 -18.00
CA THR A 198 7.68 8.44 -17.09
C THR A 198 8.77 9.48 -17.29
N TYR A 199 9.44 9.84 -16.21
CA TYR A 199 10.54 10.80 -16.22
C TYR A 199 11.87 10.05 -16.16
N ALA A 200 12.78 10.34 -17.09
CA ALA A 200 14.11 9.73 -17.13
C ALA A 200 14.97 10.28 -15.97
N ASP A 201 14.96 11.60 -15.80
CA ASP A 201 15.68 12.35 -14.75
C ASP A 201 15.12 12.13 -13.32
N ASP A 202 13.94 11.54 -13.19
CA ASP A 202 13.28 11.27 -11.91
C ASP A 202 12.70 9.84 -11.92
N PRO A 203 13.50 8.83 -11.52
CA PRO A 203 13.10 7.42 -11.57
C PRO A 203 11.97 7.06 -10.59
N GLN A 204 11.64 7.96 -9.65
CA GLN A 204 10.56 7.83 -8.68
C GLN A 204 9.25 8.47 -9.17
N ALA A 205 9.33 9.47 -10.06
CA ALA A 205 8.15 10.15 -10.59
C ALA A 205 7.53 9.47 -11.82
N PHE A 206 6.21 9.58 -11.92
CA PHE A 206 5.44 9.37 -13.15
C PHE A 206 4.16 10.22 -13.11
N SER A 207 3.55 10.45 -14.27
CA SER A 207 2.26 11.12 -14.38
C SER A 207 1.26 10.29 -15.16
N ILE A 208 0.01 10.28 -14.71
CA ILE A 208 -1.12 9.70 -15.44
C ILE A 208 -1.95 10.84 -16.02
N THR A 209 -2.11 10.86 -17.34
CA THR A 209 -3.05 11.76 -18.03
C THR A 209 -4.41 11.08 -18.12
N VAL A 210 -5.45 11.76 -17.64
CA VAL A 210 -6.85 11.31 -17.75
C VAL A 210 -7.71 12.33 -18.49
N ASP A 211 -8.58 11.83 -19.35
CA ASP A 211 -9.53 12.63 -20.11
C ASP A 211 -10.77 12.91 -19.26
N THR A 212 -10.90 14.14 -18.77
CA THR A 212 -12.15 14.62 -18.17
C THR A 212 -13.02 15.27 -19.23
N LYS A 213 -14.04 14.54 -19.71
CA LYS A 213 -15.20 15.14 -20.39
C LYS A 213 -15.95 16.00 -19.37
N SER A 214 -15.75 17.32 -19.43
CA SER A 214 -16.65 18.29 -18.79
C SER A 214 -17.81 18.56 -19.74
N ALA A 215 -19.04 18.62 -19.23
CA ALA A 215 -20.24 18.71 -20.06
C ALA A 215 -20.35 20.00 -20.90
N GLU A 216 -19.56 21.03 -20.60
CA GLU A 216 -19.73 22.38 -21.18
C GLU A 216 -18.48 22.98 -21.86
N ARG A 217 -17.29 22.36 -21.80
CA ARG A 217 -16.07 22.92 -22.43
C ARG A 217 -15.14 21.84 -22.98
N LYS A 218 -14.38 22.22 -24.04
CA LYS A 218 -13.35 21.43 -24.75
C LYS A 218 -12.57 20.47 -23.83
N GLN A 219 -12.30 19.24 -24.28
CA GLN A 219 -11.53 18.22 -23.54
C GLN A 219 -10.34 18.82 -22.80
N VAL A 220 -10.43 18.86 -21.47
CA VAL A 220 -9.31 19.26 -20.61
C VAL A 220 -8.55 17.99 -20.26
N LYS A 221 -7.38 17.80 -20.89
CA LYS A 221 -6.42 16.76 -20.47
C LYS A 221 -5.94 17.12 -19.07
N SER A 222 -6.29 16.30 -18.08
CA SER A 222 -5.84 16.50 -16.70
C SER A 222 -4.76 15.48 -16.39
N SER A 223 -3.57 15.95 -16.00
CA SER A 223 -2.45 15.09 -15.62
C SER A 223 -2.31 15.06 -14.10
N VAL A 224 -1.98 13.90 -13.53
CA VAL A 224 -1.74 13.72 -12.10
C VAL A 224 -0.38 13.08 -11.90
N THR A 225 0.53 13.79 -11.24
CA THR A 225 1.87 13.32 -10.91
C THR A 225 1.90 12.60 -9.56
N TYR A 226 2.49 11.42 -9.57
CA TYR A 226 2.75 10.57 -8.42
C TYR A 226 4.26 10.36 -8.27
N LEU A 227 4.70 10.18 -7.03
CA LEU A 227 6.05 9.74 -6.66
C LEU A 227 5.90 8.43 -5.88
N VAL A 228 6.76 7.45 -6.17
CA VAL A 228 6.93 6.19 -5.42
C VAL A 228 8.29 6.19 -4.74
N ASP A 229 8.56 5.19 -3.90
CA ASP A 229 9.84 5.11 -3.19
C ASP A 229 10.98 4.69 -4.11
N ASN A 230 10.71 3.93 -5.19
CA ASN A 230 11.76 3.44 -6.09
C ASN A 230 11.26 3.11 -7.52
N LYS A 231 12.21 2.94 -8.46
CA LYS A 231 11.95 2.62 -9.87
C LYS A 231 11.19 1.29 -10.06
N HIS A 232 11.35 0.33 -9.17
CA HIS A 232 10.69 -0.97 -9.27
C HIS A 232 9.19 -0.84 -8.97
N GLU A 233 8.82 -0.17 -7.88
CA GLU A 233 7.42 0.18 -7.58
C GLU A 233 6.77 1.00 -8.69
N ARG A 234 7.50 1.95 -9.29
CA ARG A 234 7.02 2.73 -10.44
C ARG A 234 6.64 1.79 -11.59
N THR A 235 7.52 0.84 -11.88
CA THR A 235 7.34 -0.14 -12.96
C THR A 235 6.16 -1.07 -12.68
N LEU A 236 6.02 -1.58 -11.45
CA LEU A 236 4.89 -2.41 -11.04
C LEU A 236 3.56 -1.65 -11.12
N PHE A 237 3.50 -0.42 -10.60
CA PHE A 237 2.29 0.41 -10.67
C PHE A 237 1.86 0.65 -12.11
N ILE A 238 2.79 1.06 -12.98
CA ILE A 238 2.50 1.37 -14.38
C ILE A 238 2.07 0.12 -15.14
N ARG A 239 2.73 -1.02 -14.91
CA ARG A 239 2.32 -2.32 -15.47
C ARG A 239 0.88 -2.66 -15.10
N GLU A 240 0.46 -2.40 -13.87
CA GLU A 240 -0.89 -2.75 -13.43
C GLU A 240 -1.97 -1.80 -13.97
N VAL A 241 -1.68 -0.49 -14.05
CA VAL A 241 -2.54 0.45 -14.77
C VAL A 241 -2.69 0.05 -16.23
N LYS A 242 -1.60 -0.37 -16.90
CA LYS A 242 -1.64 -0.88 -18.27
C LYS A 242 -2.48 -2.16 -18.39
N ARG A 243 -2.30 -3.14 -17.50
CA ARG A 243 -3.08 -4.40 -17.48
C ARG A 243 -4.58 -4.10 -17.40
N LEU A 244 -4.98 -3.27 -16.44
CA LEU A 244 -6.38 -2.97 -16.18
C LEU A 244 -7.01 -2.06 -17.26
N TYR A 245 -6.21 -1.18 -17.88
CA TYR A 245 -6.66 -0.45 -19.08
C TYR A 245 -6.92 -1.41 -20.24
N PHE A 246 -5.98 -2.31 -20.53
CA PHE A 246 -6.14 -3.31 -21.60
C PHE A 246 -7.35 -4.22 -21.38
N GLN A 247 -7.59 -4.66 -20.15
CA GLN A 247 -8.79 -5.44 -19.80
C GLN A 247 -10.11 -4.67 -19.95
N ALA A 248 -10.10 -3.35 -19.86
CA ALA A 248 -11.29 -2.51 -20.01
C ALA A 248 -11.55 -2.07 -21.46
N GLU A 249 -10.50 -1.68 -22.18
CA GLU A 249 -10.58 -1.01 -23.49
C GLU A 249 -10.08 -1.88 -24.66
N GLY A 250 -9.56 -3.08 -24.40
CA GLY A 250 -9.02 -4.00 -25.42
C GLY A 250 -7.78 -3.49 -26.17
N THR A 251 -7.17 -2.39 -25.70
CA THR A 251 -6.07 -1.67 -26.36
C THR A 251 -4.96 -1.34 -25.37
N GLU A 252 -3.73 -1.14 -25.86
CA GLU A 252 -2.62 -0.75 -24.99
C GLU A 252 -2.71 0.73 -24.58
N LEU A 253 -2.41 1.01 -23.31
CA LEU A 253 -2.30 2.38 -22.80
C LEU A 253 -0.96 3.00 -23.23
N GLU A 254 -1.01 4.14 -23.92
CA GLU A 254 0.17 4.90 -24.33
C GLU A 254 1.14 5.12 -23.16
N GLN A 255 2.44 4.88 -23.40
CA GLN A 255 3.51 5.26 -22.50
C GLN A 255 4.52 6.15 -23.22
N GLU A 256 4.85 7.26 -22.57
CA GLU A 256 5.82 8.26 -23.04
C GLU A 256 6.94 8.38 -22.01
N GLU A 257 8.20 8.30 -22.43
CA GLU A 257 9.33 8.65 -21.57
C GLU A 257 9.88 10.02 -21.97
N THR A 258 10.17 10.86 -20.97
CA THR A 258 10.63 12.24 -21.21
C THR A 258 11.78 12.62 -20.27
N THR A 259 12.70 13.43 -20.79
CA THR A 259 13.75 14.12 -20.03
C THR A 259 13.27 15.45 -19.42
N SER A 260 12.01 15.85 -19.67
CA SER A 260 11.44 17.02 -19.01
C SER A 260 11.21 16.76 -17.52
N LYS A 261 11.46 17.75 -16.65
CA LYS A 261 11.21 17.60 -15.21
C LYS A 261 9.71 17.46 -14.92
N PRO A 262 9.30 16.64 -13.93
CA PRO A 262 7.89 16.50 -13.56
C PRO A 262 7.27 17.86 -13.21
N PRO A 263 6.04 18.14 -13.66
CA PRO A 263 5.44 19.47 -13.57
C PRO A 263 5.35 19.97 -12.11
N LYS A 264 5.84 21.18 -11.87
CA LYS A 264 5.89 21.78 -10.51
C LYS A 264 4.53 22.24 -9.99
N LYS A 265 3.55 22.50 -10.88
CA LYS A 265 2.17 22.92 -10.57
C LYS A 265 1.21 22.33 -11.61
N HIS A 266 -0.05 22.15 -11.22
CA HIS A 266 -1.14 21.73 -12.12
C HIS A 266 -1.92 22.92 -12.68
N VAL A 267 -2.38 22.78 -13.92
CA VAL A 267 -3.47 23.61 -14.52
C VAL A 267 -4.84 22.95 -14.20
N CYS A 268 -5.96 23.69 -14.35
CA CYS A 268 -7.30 23.42 -13.77
C CYS A 268 -8.43 23.57 -14.82
N TYR A 269 -9.70 23.18 -14.65
CA TYR A 269 -10.58 22.63 -13.58
C TYR A 269 -11.57 21.61 -14.24
N PRO A 270 -12.53 20.87 -13.59
CA PRO A 270 -13.15 21.00 -12.26
C PRO A 270 -12.77 19.86 -11.27
N ARG A 271 -13.62 19.61 -10.25
CA ARG A 271 -13.55 18.42 -9.40
C ARG A 271 -13.81 17.18 -10.28
N MET A 272 -13.12 16.07 -10.01
CA MET A 272 -13.67 14.77 -10.38
C MET A 272 -14.94 14.56 -9.55
N ASN A 273 -16.09 14.86 -10.14
CA ASN A 273 -17.35 14.34 -9.68
C ASN A 273 -17.32 12.84 -10.00
N CYS A 274 -16.81 12.04 -9.07
CA CYS A 274 -17.36 10.71 -8.88
C CYS A 274 -18.85 10.94 -8.66
N LEU A 275 -19.70 10.50 -9.60
CA LEU A 275 -21.14 10.65 -9.49
C LEU A 275 -21.58 9.89 -8.25
N ILE A 276 -21.84 10.63 -7.18
CA ILE A 276 -22.58 10.10 -6.04
C ILE A 276 -23.96 9.83 -6.61
N GLY A 277 -24.32 8.55 -6.72
CA GLY A 277 -25.70 8.12 -6.88
C GLY A 277 -26.47 8.44 -5.61
N SER A 278 -26.69 9.73 -5.34
CA SER A 278 -27.52 10.18 -4.25
C SER A 278 -28.94 9.74 -4.57
N ARG A 279 -29.41 8.70 -3.88
CA ARG A 279 -30.84 8.38 -3.84
C ARG A 279 -31.59 9.64 -3.41
N THR A 280 -32.27 10.26 -4.37
CA THR A 280 -33.32 11.23 -4.11
C THR A 280 -34.38 10.52 -3.27
N GLN A 281 -34.41 10.79 -1.97
CA GLN A 281 -35.63 10.57 -1.20
C GLN A 281 -36.65 11.60 -1.67
N HIS A 282 -37.54 11.19 -2.56
CA HIS A 282 -38.85 11.81 -2.66
C HIS A 282 -39.53 11.66 -1.29
N ARG A 283 -39.50 12.73 -0.49
CA ARG A 283 -40.53 12.96 0.52
C ARG A 283 -41.62 13.77 -0.16
N ASP A 284 -42.56 13.05 -0.76
CA ASP A 284 -43.77 13.67 -1.24
C ASP A 284 -44.53 14.29 -0.06
N ARG A 285 -45.01 15.51 -0.28
CA ARG A 285 -45.94 16.17 0.64
C ARG A 285 -47.33 15.57 0.45
N LYS A 286 -47.84 14.91 1.48
CA LYS A 286 -49.24 15.00 1.92
C LYS A 286 -49.26 15.02 3.44
#